data_AF-A0A927WL66-F1
#
_entry.id   AF-A0A927WL66-F1
#
_cell.length_a   1.000
_cell.length_b   1.000
_cell.length_c   1.000
_cell.angle_alpha   90.00
_cell.angle_beta   90.00
_cell.angle_gamma   90.00
#
_symmetry.space_group_name_H-M   'P 1'
#
loop_
_entity.id
_entity.type
_entity.pdbx_description
1 polymer ?
#
loop_
_entity_poly.entity_id
_entity_poly.type
_entity_poly.pdbx_seq_one_letter_code
_entity_poly.pdbx_strand_id
1 'polypeptide(L)'
;MKVINFYGGAGIGKSTIAADIFSKLKRKGHKTELVGEYAKWLWYQNATDIVQDQLYLFAEQVHRLKTLERYGVEYAVCDSPLPLNIIYNNTPDELFDQLVMHEHAKFDNVDYLLRRNDEFISIDGRKETNLERAKVKDEEIKAVLDGAGIDYTVISPWETDKVLLDLKMK
;
A
#
# COMPACT_ATOMS: atom_id res chain seq x y z
N MET A 1 6.31 -14.47 -6.33
CA MET A 1 6.39 -13.02 -6.64
C MET A 1 6.69 -12.28 -5.35
N LYS A 2 7.58 -11.29 -5.35
CA LYS A 2 7.83 -10.44 -4.18
C LYS A 2 6.91 -9.22 -4.21
N VAL A 3 6.23 -8.93 -3.10
CA VAL A 3 5.30 -7.80 -2.98
C VAL A 3 5.99 -6.70 -2.17
N ILE A 4 6.13 -5.52 -2.76
CA ILE A 4 6.78 -4.36 -2.14
C ILE A 4 5.67 -3.41 -1.69
N ASN A 5 5.49 -3.29 -0.38
CA ASN A 5 4.37 -2.59 0.23
C ASN A 5 4.83 -1.25 0.81
N PHE A 6 4.13 -0.16 0.45
CA PHE A 6 4.33 1.15 1.06
C PHE A 6 3.14 1.53 1.93
N TYR A 7 3.40 1.80 3.22
CA TYR A 7 2.40 2.15 4.21
C TYR A 7 2.47 3.63 4.59
N GLY A 8 1.32 4.16 4.99
CA GLY A 8 1.16 5.53 5.47
C GLY A 8 -0.20 6.10 5.05
N GLY A 9 -0.63 7.16 5.73
CA GLY A 9 -1.90 7.84 5.49
C GLY A 9 -1.96 8.52 4.12
N ALA A 10 -3.12 9.10 3.80
CA ALA A 10 -3.33 9.86 2.58
C ALA A 10 -2.32 11.03 2.45
N GLY A 11 -1.96 11.39 1.21
CA GLY A 11 -1.04 12.51 0.94
C GLY A 11 0.37 12.38 1.54
N ILE A 12 0.89 11.18 1.74
CA ILE A 12 2.25 10.96 2.30
C ILE A 12 3.34 10.69 1.23
N GLY A 13 2.95 10.40 -0.01
CA GLY A 13 3.88 10.08 -1.10
C GLY A 13 3.99 8.59 -1.48
N LYS A 14 3.10 7.71 -1.02
CA LYS A 14 3.08 6.27 -1.38
C LYS A 14 3.08 6.01 -2.89
N SER A 15 2.15 6.63 -3.62
CA SER A 15 2.06 6.44 -5.08
C SER A 15 3.31 6.95 -5.80
N THR A 16 3.97 8.00 -5.27
CA THR A 16 5.19 8.56 -5.85
C THR A 16 6.37 7.60 -5.71
N ILE A 17 6.62 7.10 -4.49
CA ILE A 17 7.71 6.15 -4.27
C ILE A 17 7.46 4.82 -4.98
N ALA A 18 6.20 4.35 -5.00
CA ALA A 18 5.80 3.14 -5.70
C ALA A 18 6.05 3.25 -7.21
N ALA A 19 5.69 4.39 -7.83
CA ALA A 19 5.94 4.64 -9.25
C ALA A 19 7.44 4.71 -9.59
N ASP A 20 8.25 5.34 -8.73
CA ASP A 20 9.70 5.40 -8.94
C ASP A 20 10.34 4.01 -8.84
N ILE A 21 10.01 3.23 -7.81
CA ILE A 21 10.50 1.84 -7.66
C ILE A 21 10.05 0.95 -8.82
N PHE A 22 8.79 1.04 -9.24
CA PHE A 22 8.29 0.36 -10.42
C PHE A 22 9.13 0.69 -11.66
N SER A 23 9.39 1.98 -11.90
CA SER A 23 10.22 2.43 -13.03
C SER A 23 11.63 1.88 -12.95
N LYS A 24 12.28 1.97 -11.78
CA LYS A 24 13.64 1.48 -11.54
C LYS A 24 13.76 -0.03 -11.77
N LEU A 25 12.80 -0.82 -11.27
CA LEU A 25 12.79 -2.28 -11.45
C LEU A 25 12.56 -2.69 -12.92
N LYS A 26 11.60 -2.05 -13.62
CA LYS A 26 11.39 -2.27 -15.05
C LYS A 26 12.64 -1.94 -15.87
N ARG A 27 13.33 -0.83 -15.57
CA ARG A 27 14.57 -0.42 -16.25
C ARG A 27 15.73 -1.40 -16.03
N LYS A 28 15.74 -2.11 -14.89
CA LYS A 28 16.68 -3.19 -14.60
C LYS A 28 16.30 -4.54 -15.25
N GLY A 29 15.19 -4.60 -15.98
CA GLY A 29 14.77 -5.78 -16.76
C GLY A 29 13.85 -6.76 -16.02
N HIS A 30 13.36 -6.41 -14.83
CA HIS A 30 12.47 -7.28 -14.07
C HIS A 30 11.02 -7.17 -14.51
N LYS A 31 10.31 -8.31 -14.57
CA LYS A 31 8.86 -8.36 -14.73
C LYS A 31 8.19 -7.79 -13.49
N THR A 32 7.89 -6.50 -13.53
CA THR A 32 7.37 -5.74 -12.38
C THR A 32 6.02 -5.14 -12.74
N GLU A 33 5.04 -5.13 -11.85
CA GLU A 33 3.78 -4.40 -12.04
C GLU A 33 3.47 -3.46 -10.87
N LEU A 34 2.84 -2.33 -11.17
CA LEU A 34 2.41 -1.36 -10.18
C LEU A 34 0.95 -1.65 -9.82
N VAL A 35 0.71 -1.98 -8.55
CA VAL A 35 -0.63 -2.24 -8.01
C VAL A 35 -1.12 -0.99 -7.29
N GLY A 36 -1.90 -0.19 -8.01
CA GLY A 36 -2.47 1.06 -7.48
C GLY A 36 -3.70 0.86 -6.59
N GLU A 37 -3.93 1.81 -5.69
CA GLU A 37 -5.11 1.92 -4.84
C GLU A 37 -6.42 1.93 -5.67
N TYR A 38 -7.21 0.86 -5.56
CA TYR A 38 -8.51 0.79 -6.26
C TYR A 38 -9.52 1.82 -5.74
N ALA A 39 -9.51 2.14 -4.45
CA ALA A 39 -10.36 3.17 -3.88
C ALA A 39 -10.20 4.53 -4.59
N LYS A 40 -8.97 4.89 -5.02
CA LYS A 40 -8.70 6.12 -5.75
C LYS A 40 -9.43 6.18 -7.09
N TRP A 41 -9.55 5.06 -7.78
CA TRP A 41 -10.33 4.95 -9.01
C TRP A 41 -11.82 5.20 -8.76
N LEU A 42 -12.36 4.61 -7.69
CA LEU A 42 -13.76 4.80 -7.29
C LEU A 42 -14.07 6.25 -6.88
N TRP A 43 -13.13 6.93 -6.22
CA TRP A 43 -13.23 8.37 -5.94
C TRP A 43 -13.39 9.20 -7.22
N TYR A 44 -12.62 8.91 -8.27
CA TYR A 44 -12.76 9.59 -9.56
C TYR A 44 -14.11 9.34 -10.24
N GLN A 45 -14.73 8.20 -9.95
CA GLN A 45 -16.05 7.85 -10.46
C GLN A 45 -17.21 8.39 -9.60
N ASN A 46 -16.91 9.05 -8.47
CA ASN A 46 -17.89 9.42 -7.43
C ASN A 46 -18.68 8.21 -6.87
N ALA A 47 -18.09 7.02 -6.90
CA ALA A 47 -18.66 5.78 -6.34
C ALA A 47 -18.22 5.62 -4.88
N THR A 48 -18.50 6.61 -4.05
CA THR A 48 -17.97 6.72 -2.68
C THR A 48 -18.63 5.74 -1.70
N ASP A 49 -19.82 5.23 -2.03
CA ASP A 49 -20.49 4.14 -1.34
C ASP A 49 -19.67 2.84 -1.42
N ILE A 50 -19.10 2.53 -2.60
CA ILE A 50 -18.26 1.33 -2.80
C ILE A 50 -16.95 1.44 -2.02
N VAL A 51 -16.41 2.65 -1.85
CA VAL A 51 -15.19 2.88 -1.05
C VAL A 51 -15.39 2.46 0.42
N GLN A 52 -16.62 2.43 0.91
CA GLN A 52 -16.93 1.99 2.28
C GLN A 52 -16.90 0.47 2.43
N ASP A 53 -17.01 -0.30 1.34
CA ASP A 53 -17.01 -1.75 1.34
C ASP A 53 -15.56 -2.29 1.32
N GLN A 54 -14.94 -2.36 2.49
CA GLN A 54 -13.55 -2.84 2.61
C GLN A 54 -13.40 -4.32 2.23
N LEU A 55 -14.44 -5.15 2.38
CA LEU A 55 -14.36 -6.55 1.97
C LEU A 55 -14.22 -6.66 0.45
N TYR A 56 -14.99 -5.85 -0.29
CA TYR A 56 -14.87 -5.77 -1.74
C TYR A 56 -13.52 -5.21 -2.19
N LEU A 57 -13.07 -4.09 -1.61
CA LEU A 57 -11.75 -3.51 -1.93
C LEU A 57 -10.60 -4.48 -1.65
N PHE A 58 -10.65 -5.15 -0.51
CA PHE A 58 -9.69 -6.18 -0.13
C PHE A 58 -9.68 -7.34 -1.12
N ALA A 59 -10.86 -7.89 -1.46
CA ALA A 59 -10.97 -9.00 -2.40
C ALA A 59 -10.41 -8.64 -3.78
N GLU A 60 -10.63 -7.40 -4.24
CA GLU A 60 -10.10 -6.88 -5.49
C GLU A 60 -8.56 -6.81 -5.48
N GLN A 61 -7.97 -6.28 -4.41
CA GLN A 61 -6.51 -6.22 -4.24
C GLN A 61 -5.88 -7.62 -4.19
N VAL A 62 -6.47 -8.55 -3.44
CA VAL A 62 -6.03 -9.95 -3.39
C VAL A 62 -6.10 -10.60 -4.77
N HIS A 63 -7.19 -10.35 -5.53
CA HIS A 63 -7.35 -10.88 -6.88
C HIS A 63 -6.26 -10.38 -7.84
N ARG A 64 -5.92 -9.08 -7.78
CA ARG A 64 -4.81 -8.51 -8.57
C ARG A 64 -3.49 -9.21 -8.25
N LEU A 65 -3.13 -9.32 -6.98
CA LEU A 65 -1.87 -9.96 -6.57
C LEU A 65 -1.79 -11.42 -7.02
N LYS A 66 -2.86 -12.20 -6.81
CA LYS A 66 -2.92 -13.60 -7.28
C LYS A 66 -2.83 -13.72 -8.80
N THR A 67 -3.38 -12.76 -9.53
CA THR A 67 -3.30 -12.74 -11.00
C THR A 67 -1.87 -12.47 -11.48
N LEU A 68 -1.19 -11.49 -10.88
CA LEU A 68 0.21 -11.18 -11.20
C LEU A 68 1.14 -12.36 -10.87
N GLU A 69 0.93 -13.02 -9.74
CA GLU A 69 1.70 -14.20 -9.35
C GLU A 69 1.51 -15.34 -10.35
N ARG A 70 0.28 -15.67 -10.73
CA ARG A 70 -0.02 -16.71 -11.73
C ARG A 70 0.57 -16.40 -13.10
N TYR A 71 0.65 -15.13 -13.47
CA TYR A 71 1.26 -14.69 -14.72
C TYR A 71 2.80 -14.78 -14.70
N GLY A 72 3.41 -14.93 -13.51
CA GLY A 72 4.87 -15.00 -13.35
C GLY A 72 5.54 -13.62 -13.30
N VAL A 73 4.87 -12.63 -12.70
CA VAL A 73 5.48 -11.36 -12.31
C VAL A 73 6.48 -11.59 -11.17
N GLU A 74 7.64 -10.95 -11.25
CA GLU A 74 8.70 -11.04 -10.24
C GLU A 74 8.40 -10.12 -9.05
N TYR A 75 7.99 -8.87 -9.33
CA TYR A 75 7.75 -7.84 -8.32
C TYR A 75 6.38 -7.16 -8.51
N ALA A 76 5.58 -7.10 -7.45
CA ALA A 76 4.39 -6.26 -7.39
C ALA A 76 4.65 -5.08 -6.45
N VAL A 77 4.63 -3.86 -6.97
CA VAL A 77 4.85 -2.64 -6.17
C VAL A 77 3.49 -2.07 -5.77
N CYS A 78 3.18 -2.04 -4.48
CA CYS A 78 1.86 -1.72 -3.97
C CYS A 78 1.86 -0.41 -3.17
N ASP A 79 0.99 0.53 -3.56
CA ASP A 79 0.73 1.77 -2.82
C ASP A 79 -0.53 1.72 -1.94
N SER A 80 -1.22 0.56 -1.96
CA SER A 80 -2.30 0.18 -1.05
C SER A 80 -2.14 -1.27 -0.62
N PRO A 81 -1.24 -1.56 0.35
CA PRO A 81 -1.03 -2.91 0.88
C PRO A 81 -2.28 -3.47 1.56
N LEU A 82 -2.44 -4.80 1.54
CA LEU A 82 -3.62 -5.48 2.09
C LEU A 82 -3.94 -5.07 3.55
N PRO A 83 -2.97 -4.92 4.48
CA PRO A 83 -3.28 -4.53 5.85
C PRO A 83 -3.93 -3.15 5.98
N LEU A 84 -3.82 -2.26 4.99
CA LEU A 84 -4.53 -0.97 5.05
C LEU A 84 -6.05 -1.13 5.09
N ASN A 85 -6.61 -2.21 4.55
CA ASN A 85 -8.06 -2.46 4.59
C ASN A 85 -8.57 -2.58 6.03
N ILE A 86 -7.74 -2.98 7.00
CA ILE A 86 -8.08 -2.99 8.44
C ILE A 86 -8.30 -1.55 8.94
N ILE A 87 -7.35 -0.64 8.65
CA ILE A 87 -7.40 0.75 9.11
C ILE A 87 -8.55 1.55 8.46
N TYR A 88 -8.87 1.26 7.20
CA TYR A 88 -9.93 1.97 6.47
C TYR A 88 -11.30 1.29 6.61
N ASN A 89 -11.42 0.23 7.42
CA ASN A 89 -12.70 -0.41 7.71
C ASN A 89 -13.55 0.40 8.68
N ASN A 90 -14.67 0.91 8.19
CA ASN A 90 -15.63 1.67 9.00
C ASN A 90 -16.55 0.76 9.84
N THR A 91 -16.47 -0.55 9.65
CA THR A 91 -17.13 -1.58 10.47
C THR A 91 -16.08 -2.57 10.98
N PRO A 92 -15.26 -2.19 11.99
CA PRO A 92 -14.21 -3.05 12.51
C PRO A 92 -14.74 -4.42 12.93
N ASP A 93 -14.06 -5.48 12.51
CA ASP A 93 -14.44 -6.87 12.75
C ASP A 93 -13.17 -7.73 12.83
N GLU A 94 -13.01 -8.46 13.93
CA GLU A 94 -11.82 -9.27 14.18
C GLU A 94 -11.67 -10.39 13.15
N LEU A 95 -12.78 -10.96 12.66
CA LEU A 95 -12.73 -12.01 11.62
C LEU A 95 -12.21 -11.45 10.29
N PHE A 96 -12.60 -10.23 9.94
CA PHE A 96 -12.09 -9.56 8.76
C PHE A 96 -10.59 -9.27 8.90
N ASP A 97 -10.14 -8.78 10.05
CA ASP A 97 -8.73 -8.51 10.31
C ASP A 97 -7.88 -9.79 10.20
N GLN A 98 -8.36 -10.89 10.77
CA GLN A 98 -7.72 -12.21 10.65
C GLN A 98 -7.65 -12.67 9.19
N LEU A 99 -8.71 -12.46 8.39
CA LEU A 99 -8.72 -12.78 6.97
C LEU A 99 -7.69 -11.95 6.19
N VAL A 100 -7.62 -10.64 6.45
CA VAL A 100 -6.66 -9.74 5.80
C VAL A 100 -5.23 -10.21 6.07
N MET A 101 -4.90 -10.47 7.34
CA MET A 101 -3.57 -10.92 7.74
C MET A 101 -3.25 -12.31 7.20
N HIS A 102 -4.24 -13.22 7.16
CA HIS A 102 -4.10 -14.54 6.58
C HIS A 102 -3.78 -14.51 5.08
N GLU A 103 -4.43 -13.64 4.31
CA GLU A 103 -4.10 -13.48 2.88
C GLU A 103 -2.77 -12.75 2.68
N HIS A 104 -2.46 -11.74 3.49
CA HIS A 104 -1.17 -11.03 3.44
C HIS A 104 0.01 -12.01 3.61
N ALA A 105 -0.05 -12.91 4.58
CA ALA A 105 0.99 -13.89 4.88
C ALA A 105 1.24 -14.93 3.77
N LYS A 106 0.39 -15.00 2.74
CA LYS A 106 0.58 -15.91 1.59
C LYS A 106 1.59 -15.38 0.57
N PHE A 107 1.94 -14.11 0.66
CA PHE A 107 2.89 -13.45 -0.25
C PHE A 107 4.27 -13.27 0.40
N ASP A 108 5.30 -13.19 -0.43
CA ASP A 108 6.65 -12.80 0.00
C ASP A 108 6.73 -11.26 0.05
N ASN A 109 6.36 -10.70 1.20
CA ASN A 109 6.23 -9.24 1.39
C ASN A 109 7.56 -8.59 1.80
N VAL A 110 7.73 -7.33 1.39
CA VAL A 110 8.71 -6.39 1.95
C VAL A 110 7.97 -5.10 2.25
N ASP A 111 7.96 -4.71 3.52
CA ASP A 111 7.09 -3.69 4.04
C ASP A 111 7.87 -2.42 4.42
N TYR A 112 7.39 -1.27 3.94
CA TYR A 112 8.01 0.03 4.19
C TYR A 112 7.00 1.01 4.79
N LEU A 113 7.29 1.51 5.98
CA LEU A 113 6.49 2.57 6.61
C LEU A 113 7.07 3.93 6.22
N LEU A 114 6.26 4.78 5.59
CA LEU A 114 6.72 6.09 5.14
C LEU A 114 6.72 7.11 6.28
N ARG A 115 7.83 7.86 6.40
CA ARG A 115 7.92 9.08 7.20
C ARG A 115 7.24 10.21 6.45
N ARG A 116 6.27 10.87 7.09
CA ARG A 116 5.47 11.89 6.43
C ARG A 116 6.30 13.10 6.01
N ASN A 117 6.10 13.52 4.76
CA ASN A 117 6.37 14.87 4.29
C ASN A 117 5.01 15.52 3.97
N ASP A 118 4.66 16.56 4.74
CA ASP A 118 3.37 17.25 4.64
C ASP A 118 3.18 17.94 3.28
N GLU A 119 4.23 18.17 2.48
CA GLU A 119 4.14 18.78 1.14
C GLU A 119 3.25 17.97 0.18
N PHE A 120 3.23 16.64 0.31
CA PHE A 120 2.41 15.75 -0.52
C PHE A 120 0.91 15.91 -0.28
N ILE A 121 0.49 16.54 0.83
CA ILE A 121 -0.93 16.76 1.12
C ILE A 121 -1.58 17.66 0.06
N SER A 122 -0.83 18.64 -0.45
CA SER A 122 -1.31 19.62 -1.43
C SER A 122 -1.55 19.02 -2.83
N ILE A 123 -0.93 17.87 -3.08
CA ILE A 123 -1.02 17.11 -4.35
C ILE A 123 -2.21 16.14 -4.30
N ASP A 124 -2.71 15.79 -3.11
CA ASP A 124 -3.84 14.88 -2.98
C ASP A 124 -5.14 15.56 -3.48
N GLY A 125 -5.73 15.02 -4.55
CA GLY A 125 -6.93 15.56 -5.17
C GLY A 125 -8.24 15.19 -4.47
N ARG A 126 -8.17 14.42 -3.37
CA ARG A 126 -9.34 14.03 -2.57
C ARG A 126 -9.77 15.20 -1.68
N LYS A 127 -11.00 15.71 -1.88
CA LYS A 127 -11.57 16.83 -1.09
C LYS A 127 -11.61 16.57 0.43
N GLU A 128 -11.54 15.32 0.83
CA GLU A 128 -11.71 14.86 2.22
C GLU A 128 -10.38 14.66 2.95
N THR A 129 -9.27 14.74 2.21
CA THR A 129 -7.93 14.61 2.79
C THR A 129 -7.63 15.86 3.62
N ASN A 130 -7.58 15.66 4.94
CA ASN A 130 -7.11 16.65 5.90
C ASN A 130 -5.83 16.12 6.55
N LEU A 131 -4.82 16.99 6.66
CA LEU A 131 -3.53 16.67 7.26
C LEU A 131 -3.65 16.05 8.66
N GLU A 132 -4.52 16.60 9.51
CA GLU A 132 -4.73 16.09 10.87
C GLU A 132 -5.25 14.64 10.86
N ARG A 133 -6.25 14.37 10.01
CA ARG A 133 -6.77 13.00 9.83
C ARG A 133 -5.73 12.06 9.25
N ALA A 134 -4.91 12.56 8.32
CA ALA A 134 -3.85 11.77 7.71
C ALA A 134 -2.76 11.38 8.73
N LYS A 135 -2.42 12.28 9.65
CA LYS A 135 -1.51 12.01 10.77
C LYS A 135 -2.07 10.98 11.76
N VAL A 136 -3.36 11.08 12.10
CA VAL A 136 -4.03 10.05 12.91
C VAL A 136 -3.95 8.68 12.22
N LYS A 137 -4.21 8.64 10.91
CA LYS A 137 -4.12 7.40 10.13
C LYS A 137 -2.68 6.84 10.08
N ASP A 138 -1.64 7.66 10.11
CA ASP A 138 -0.26 7.16 10.19
C ASP A 138 0.00 6.37 11.47
N GLU A 139 -0.45 6.90 12.62
CA GLU A 139 -0.30 6.25 13.91
C GLU A 139 -1.15 4.97 14.01
N GLU A 140 -2.38 4.99 13.48
CA GLU A 140 -3.22 3.79 13.40
C GLU A 140 -2.59 2.70 12.52
N ILE A 141 -2.02 3.08 11.38
CA ILE A 141 -1.30 2.16 10.49
C ILE A 141 -0.12 1.53 11.23
N LYS A 142 0.69 2.35 11.89
CA LYS A 142 1.83 1.87 12.68
C LYS A 142 1.36 0.90 13.78
N ALA A 143 0.31 1.24 14.50
CA ALA A 143 -0.24 0.39 15.56
C ALA A 143 -0.72 -0.99 15.01
N VAL A 144 -1.34 -1.03 13.83
CA VAL A 144 -1.73 -2.30 13.18
C VAL A 144 -0.50 -3.12 12.80
N LEU A 145 0.52 -2.49 12.19
CA LEU A 145 1.76 -3.20 11.82
C LEU A 145 2.46 -3.78 13.06
N ASP A 146 2.63 -2.95 14.10
CA ASP A 146 3.28 -3.35 15.36
C ASP A 146 2.46 -4.45 16.08
N GLY A 147 1.14 -4.28 16.16
CA GLY A 147 0.24 -5.24 16.82
C GLY A 147 0.13 -6.58 16.10
N ALA A 148 0.27 -6.58 14.77
CA ALA A 148 0.26 -7.79 13.96
C ALA A 148 1.66 -8.44 13.80
N GLY A 149 2.71 -7.81 14.33
CA GLY A 149 4.09 -8.31 14.22
C GLY A 149 4.64 -8.29 12.79
N ILE A 150 4.21 -7.32 11.97
CA ILE A 150 4.78 -7.11 10.63
C ILE A 150 6.09 -6.33 10.78
N ASP A 151 7.21 -6.93 10.37
CA ASP A 151 8.48 -6.23 10.26
C ASP A 151 8.45 -5.22 9.11
N TYR A 152 8.85 -3.97 9.36
CA TYR A 152 8.93 -2.94 8.34
C TYR A 152 10.18 -2.07 8.46
N THR A 153 10.59 -1.50 7.33
CA THR A 153 11.66 -0.50 7.28
C THR A 153 11.06 0.91 7.16
N VAL A 154 11.43 1.79 8.08
CA VAL A 154 11.01 3.19 8.05
C VAL A 154 11.84 3.99 7.05
N ILE A 155 11.20 4.62 6.06
CA ILE A 155 11.86 5.41 4.99
C ILE A 155 11.08 6.67 4.65
N SER A 156 11.72 7.66 4.02
CA SER A 156 11.06 8.82 3.42
C SER A 156 10.61 8.51 1.99
N PRO A 157 9.63 9.25 1.43
CA PRO A 157 9.08 9.00 0.09
C PRO A 157 10.08 9.08 -1.09
N TRP A 158 11.29 9.60 -0.87
CA TRP A 158 12.35 9.72 -1.88
C TRP A 158 13.53 8.76 -1.65
N GLU A 159 13.52 7.95 -0.59
CA GLU A 159 14.61 7.00 -0.29
C GLU A 159 14.52 5.72 -1.13
N THR A 160 14.34 5.84 -2.44
CA THR A 160 14.18 4.68 -3.34
C THR A 160 15.44 3.86 -3.53
N ASP A 161 16.62 4.47 -3.37
CA ASP A 161 17.89 3.74 -3.44
C ASP A 161 18.06 2.77 -2.26
N LYS A 162 17.48 3.11 -1.10
CA LYS A 162 17.44 2.21 0.06
C LYS A 162 16.58 0.98 -0.23
N VAL A 163 15.42 1.16 -0.84
CA VAL A 163 14.55 0.03 -1.26
C VAL A 163 15.30 -0.90 -2.22
N LEU A 164 16.02 -0.35 -3.20
CA LEU A 164 16.81 -1.17 -4.13
C LEU A 164 17.94 -1.92 -3.42
N LEU A 165 18.61 -1.29 -2.47
CA LEU A 165 19.66 -1.92 -1.66
C LEU A 165 19.12 -3.09 -0.84
N ASP A 166 17.97 -2.91 -0.19
CA ASP A 166 17.29 -3.94 0.60
C ASP A 166 16.86 -5.13 -0.28
N LEU A 167 16.48 -4.86 -1.54
CA LEU A 167 16.21 -5.88 -2.57
C LEU A 167 17.48 -6.51 -3.17
N LYS A 168 18.68 -6.12 -2.73
CA LYS A 168 19.99 -6.56 -3.24
C LYS A 168 20.18 -6.26 -4.73
N MET A 169 19.56 -5.19 -5.21
CA MET A 169 19.65 -4.73 -6.59
C MET A 169 20.81 -3.74 -6.73
N LYS A 170 21.90 -4.18 -7.37
CA LYS A 170 23.01 -3.31 -7.81
C LYS A 170 22.55 -2.46 -9.00
#